data_AF-A0A1L7W760-F1
#
_entry.id   AF-A0A1L7W760-F1
#
_cell.length_a   1.000
_cell.length_b   1.000
_cell.length_c   1.000
_cell.angle_alpha   90.00
_cell.angle_beta   90.00
_cell.angle_gamma   90.00
#
_symmetry.space_group_name_H-M   'P 1'
#
loop_
_entity.id
_entity.type
_entity.pdbx_description
1 polymer ?
#
loop_
_entity_poly.entity_id
_entity_poly.type
_entity_poly.pdbx_seq_one_letter_code
_entity_poly.pdbx_strand_id
1 'polypeptide(L)'
;MASSAAGSESKPTDEPHLALVDGKIPYHDAVVSWDLPEVKLLGEDQYADFDFQSVTHVVLQVSDARQRQVFAQIGIKHDYNYPYPFWFFLGKMVSQALFEKETSLDILSFTRVNDREFVGFENKDFHKDNSSNGIKVIEVNLKRPHPNEPVEIFWRPARGIIVQRLREWLQEAAPARAPAP
;
A
#
# COMPACT_ATOMS: atom_id res chain seq x y z
N MET A 1 -54.29 -10.10 -29.83
CA MET A 1 -53.45 -10.86 -28.87
C MET A 1 -52.15 -10.10 -28.68
N ALA A 2 -51.71 -10.05 -27.42
CA ALA A 2 -50.53 -9.41 -26.83
C ALA A 2 -49.25 -9.47 -27.71
N SER A 3 -48.55 -8.36 -27.93
CA SER A 3 -47.47 -7.73 -27.12
C SER A 3 -46.06 -8.18 -27.50
N SER A 4 -45.23 -7.15 -27.65
CA SER A 4 -43.80 -7.10 -27.96
C SER A 4 -42.87 -7.87 -27.02
N ALA A 5 -41.71 -8.26 -27.54
CA ALA A 5 -40.40 -8.16 -26.88
C ALA A 5 -39.33 -8.28 -27.98
N ALA A 6 -38.85 -7.18 -28.57
CA ALA A 6 -37.79 -6.31 -28.06
C ALA A 6 -36.52 -7.11 -27.74
N GLY A 7 -35.58 -7.05 -28.69
CA GLY A 7 -34.23 -7.57 -28.52
C GLY A 7 -33.56 -6.88 -27.33
N SER A 8 -32.97 -7.70 -26.48
CA SER A 8 -32.13 -7.27 -25.37
C SER A 8 -30.81 -6.72 -25.93
N GLU A 9 -30.80 -5.42 -26.19
CA GLU A 9 -29.60 -4.61 -26.33
C GLU A 9 -28.90 -4.55 -24.97
N SER A 10 -27.75 -5.21 -24.87
CA SER A 10 -26.87 -5.12 -23.71
C SER A 10 -26.30 -3.70 -23.64
N LYS A 11 -26.69 -2.93 -22.61
CA LYS A 11 -26.03 -1.67 -22.26
C LYS A 11 -24.55 -1.94 -21.92
N PRO A 12 -23.60 -1.12 -22.41
CA PRO A 12 -22.26 -1.13 -21.88
C PRO A 12 -22.32 -0.55 -20.46
N THR A 13 -21.93 -1.37 -19.49
CA THR A 13 -21.79 -0.97 -18.10
C THR A 13 -20.52 -0.13 -17.99
N ASP A 14 -20.65 1.19 -17.98
CA ASP A 14 -19.60 2.14 -17.55
C ASP A 14 -19.39 2.03 -16.03
N GLU A 15 -19.03 0.84 -15.55
CA GLU A 15 -18.23 0.76 -14.32
C GLU A 15 -16.78 1.08 -14.76
N PRO A 16 -16.03 1.91 -14.01
CA PRO A 16 -14.61 2.05 -14.23
C PRO A 16 -13.95 0.73 -13.82
N HIS A 17 -14.04 -0.26 -14.68
CA HIS A 17 -13.15 -1.40 -14.70
C HIS A 17 -11.77 -0.77 -14.87
N LEU A 18 -10.92 -0.95 -13.85
CA LEU A 18 -9.47 -0.84 -13.95
C LEU A 18 -9.10 -1.10 -15.40
N ALA A 19 -8.67 -0.06 -16.14
CA ALA A 19 -8.18 -0.24 -17.49
C ALA A 19 -7.10 -1.31 -17.37
N LEU A 20 -7.46 -2.53 -17.77
CA LEU A 20 -6.74 -3.73 -17.41
C LEU A 20 -5.30 -3.48 -17.80
N VAL A 21 -4.44 -3.57 -16.79
CA VAL A 21 -2.99 -3.71 -16.88
C VAL A 21 -2.73 -4.40 -18.23
N ASP A 22 -2.21 -3.67 -19.21
CA ASP A 22 -1.87 -4.20 -20.53
C ASP A 22 -1.13 -5.51 -20.22
N GLY A 23 -1.67 -6.66 -20.66
CA GLY A 23 -1.35 -8.02 -20.16
C GLY A 23 0.09 -8.49 -20.36
N LYS A 24 0.99 -7.54 -20.58
CA LYS A 24 2.44 -7.58 -20.70
C LYS A 24 3.14 -7.33 -19.36
N ILE A 25 2.47 -6.75 -18.37
CA ILE A 25 3.06 -6.44 -17.07
C ILE A 25 2.65 -7.53 -16.04
N PRO A 26 3.60 -8.20 -15.38
CA PRO A 26 3.28 -9.11 -14.28
C PRO A 26 2.38 -8.42 -13.25
N TYR A 27 1.41 -9.13 -12.72
CA TYR A 27 0.41 -8.56 -11.81
C TYR A 27 1.01 -7.83 -10.59
N HIS A 28 2.19 -8.26 -10.13
CA HIS A 28 2.92 -7.60 -9.03
C HIS A 28 3.57 -6.27 -9.42
N ASP A 29 3.75 -6.02 -10.71
CA ASP A 29 4.30 -4.80 -11.29
C ASP A 29 3.19 -3.82 -11.72
N ALA A 30 1.93 -4.09 -11.36
CA ALA A 30 0.81 -3.27 -11.75
C ALA A 30 0.87 -1.90 -11.05
N VAL A 31 1.12 -0.86 -11.84
CA VAL A 31 1.16 0.54 -11.41
C VAL A 31 -0.12 1.26 -11.78
N VAL A 32 -0.53 2.22 -10.96
CA VAL A 32 -1.68 3.11 -11.23
C VAL A 32 -1.27 4.58 -11.19
N SER A 33 -1.93 5.38 -12.02
CA SER A 33 -1.69 6.83 -12.15
C SER A 33 -2.81 7.68 -11.53
N TRP A 34 -3.54 7.14 -10.56
CA TRP A 34 -4.59 7.90 -9.86
C TRP A 34 -3.98 9.06 -9.05
N ASP A 35 -4.74 10.15 -8.97
CA ASP A 35 -4.36 11.32 -8.18
C ASP A 35 -4.35 10.98 -6.68
N LEU A 36 -3.32 11.45 -5.97
CA LEU A 36 -3.26 11.32 -4.53
C LEU A 36 -4.27 12.28 -3.87
N PRO A 37 -5.07 11.83 -2.88
CA PRO A 37 -5.81 12.75 -2.03
C PRO A 37 -4.83 13.60 -1.21
N GLU A 38 -5.32 14.67 -0.61
CA GLU A 38 -4.53 15.39 0.40
C GLU A 38 -4.23 14.44 1.58
N VAL A 39 -2.99 14.46 2.07
CA VAL A 39 -2.53 13.57 3.13
C VAL A 39 -1.94 14.37 4.27
N LYS A 40 -2.27 14.00 5.51
CA LYS A 40 -1.72 14.61 6.71
C LYS A 40 -0.99 13.56 7.53
N LEU A 41 0.32 13.75 7.71
CA LEU A 41 1.14 12.87 8.55
C LEU A 41 0.97 13.24 10.03
N LEU A 42 0.73 12.22 10.86
CA LEU A 42 0.60 12.31 12.31
C LEU A 42 1.63 11.40 12.96
N GLY A 43 2.45 11.97 13.85
CA GLY A 43 3.36 11.25 14.72
C GLY A 43 3.03 11.48 16.18
N GLU A 44 3.66 10.69 17.06
CA GLU A 44 3.66 10.98 18.49
C GLU A 44 4.78 11.98 18.81
N ASP A 45 4.52 12.96 19.67
CA ASP A 45 5.48 14.03 20.01
C ASP A 45 6.84 13.49 20.52
N GLN A 46 6.83 12.33 21.16
CA GLN A 46 8.04 11.65 21.64
C GLN A 46 9.01 11.22 20.51
N TYR A 47 8.56 11.29 19.25
CA TYR A 47 9.35 10.97 18.07
C TYR A 47 9.55 12.18 17.14
N ALA A 48 9.46 13.40 17.67
CA ALA A 48 9.63 14.63 16.88
C ALA A 48 10.96 14.69 16.11
N ASP A 49 12.04 14.16 16.68
CA ASP A 49 13.38 14.15 16.08
C ASP A 49 13.69 12.86 15.29
N PHE A 50 12.66 12.10 14.91
CA PHE A 50 12.86 10.83 14.22
C PHE A 50 13.34 11.03 12.77
N ASP A 51 14.46 10.41 12.44
CA ASP A 51 15.04 10.47 11.09
C ASP A 51 14.36 9.46 10.14
N PHE A 52 13.40 9.95 9.37
CA PHE A 52 12.74 9.18 8.31
C PHE A 52 13.68 8.75 7.18
N GLN A 53 14.75 9.48 6.91
CA GLN A 53 15.68 9.13 5.82
C GLN A 53 16.43 7.82 6.13
N SER A 54 16.53 7.46 7.41
CA SER A 54 17.11 6.19 7.83
C SER A 54 16.13 5.00 7.83
N VAL A 55 14.84 5.22 7.57
CA VAL A 55 13.83 4.15 7.53
C VAL A 55 14.08 3.24 6.34
N THR A 56 14.32 1.96 6.60
CA THR A 56 14.58 0.98 5.55
C THR A 56 13.30 0.29 5.08
N HIS A 57 12.31 0.13 5.97
CA HIS A 57 11.06 -0.53 5.65
C HIS A 57 9.85 0.11 6.32
N VAL A 58 8.72 0.02 5.65
CA VAL A 58 7.43 0.50 6.15
C VAL A 58 6.43 -0.65 6.13
N VAL A 59 5.65 -0.81 7.19
CA VAL A 59 4.54 -1.77 7.21
C VAL A 59 3.22 -1.02 7.36
N LEU A 60 2.43 -1.00 6.30
CA LEU A 60 1.08 -0.44 6.31
C LEU A 60 0.11 -1.47 6.87
N GLN A 61 -0.64 -1.06 7.87
CA GLN A 61 -1.77 -1.79 8.45
C GLN A 61 -3.07 -1.10 8.05
N VAL A 62 -3.87 -1.79 7.24
CA VAL A 62 -5.13 -1.22 6.74
C VAL A 62 -6.24 -2.26 6.75
N SER A 63 -7.42 -1.86 7.23
CA SER A 63 -8.61 -2.70 7.20
C SER A 63 -9.38 -2.50 5.91
N ASP A 64 -10.12 -3.52 5.46
CA ASP A 64 -10.99 -3.44 4.27
C ASP A 64 -11.90 -2.22 4.24
N ALA A 65 -12.50 -1.88 5.39
CA ALA A 65 -13.37 -0.71 5.51
C ALA A 65 -12.61 0.62 5.27
N ARG A 66 -11.36 0.72 5.72
CA ARG A 66 -10.52 1.90 5.53
C ARG A 66 -10.06 2.03 4.09
N GLN A 67 -9.66 0.91 3.47
CA GLN A 67 -9.33 0.89 2.04
C GLN A 67 -10.50 1.42 1.21
N ARG A 68 -11.71 0.87 1.41
CA ARG A 68 -12.91 1.35 0.72
C ARG A 68 -13.17 2.85 0.91
N GLN A 69 -12.93 3.38 2.10
CA GLN A 69 -13.12 4.81 2.38
C GLN A 69 -12.09 5.68 1.65
N VAL A 70 -10.81 5.30 1.63
CA VAL A 70 -9.77 6.02 0.88
C VAL A 70 -10.08 6.02 -0.62
N PHE A 71 -10.36 4.85 -1.19
CA PHE A 71 -10.62 4.76 -2.63
C PHE A 71 -11.92 5.48 -3.03
N ALA A 72 -12.94 5.48 -2.17
CA ALA A 72 -14.16 6.25 -2.42
C ALA A 72 -13.91 7.78 -2.51
N GLN A 73 -12.95 8.33 -1.76
CA GLN A 73 -12.62 9.76 -1.84
C GLN A 73 -12.09 10.16 -3.22
N ILE A 74 -11.41 9.25 -3.91
CA ILE A 74 -10.86 9.46 -5.26
C ILE A 74 -11.74 8.85 -6.36
N GLY A 75 -12.98 8.43 -6.02
CA GLY A 75 -13.93 7.88 -6.99
C GLY A 75 -13.60 6.47 -7.51
N ILE A 76 -12.75 5.71 -6.81
CA ILE A 76 -12.32 4.36 -7.20
C ILE A 76 -13.03 3.30 -6.34
N LYS A 77 -13.49 2.22 -6.99
CA LYS A 77 -14.03 1.03 -6.32
C LYS A 77 -12.92 0.03 -6.08
N HIS A 78 -12.74 -0.38 -4.82
CA HIS A 78 -11.71 -1.37 -4.46
C HIS A 78 -12.05 -2.77 -4.99
N ASP A 79 -11.08 -3.45 -5.62
CA ASP A 79 -11.19 -4.84 -6.06
C ASP A 79 -10.22 -5.74 -5.29
N TYR A 80 -10.77 -6.60 -4.44
CA TYR A 80 -10.01 -7.54 -3.61
C TYR A 80 -9.46 -8.74 -4.38
N ASN A 81 -9.91 -8.98 -5.61
CA ASN A 81 -9.31 -9.99 -6.48
C ASN A 81 -8.04 -9.47 -7.15
N TYR A 82 -7.87 -8.14 -7.19
CA TYR A 82 -6.76 -7.46 -7.81
C TYR A 82 -6.10 -6.42 -6.89
N PRO A 83 -5.67 -6.78 -5.66
CA PRO A 83 -5.14 -5.86 -4.66
C PRO A 83 -3.83 -5.12 -5.00
N TYR A 84 -2.93 -5.64 -5.86
CA TYR A 84 -1.59 -5.03 -6.06
C TYR A 84 -1.64 -3.56 -6.53
N PRO A 85 -2.45 -3.18 -7.53
CA PRO A 85 -2.68 -1.78 -7.88
C PRO A 85 -3.10 -0.89 -6.69
N PHE A 86 -3.94 -1.41 -5.80
CA PHE A 86 -4.42 -0.70 -4.63
C PHE A 86 -3.33 -0.56 -3.57
N TRP A 87 -2.54 -1.61 -3.33
CA TRP A 87 -1.38 -1.55 -2.45
C TRP A 87 -0.29 -0.64 -2.99
N PHE A 88 -0.07 -0.62 -4.30
CA PHE A 88 0.86 0.31 -4.95
C PHE A 88 0.41 1.75 -4.71
N PHE A 89 -0.87 2.05 -4.94
CA PHE A 89 -1.42 3.37 -4.65
C PHE A 89 -1.29 3.77 -3.18
N LEU A 90 -1.62 2.87 -2.25
CA LEU A 90 -1.45 3.14 -0.82
C LEU A 90 0.03 3.35 -0.46
N GLY A 91 0.93 2.59 -1.09
CA GLY A 91 2.38 2.78 -0.99
C GLY A 91 2.81 4.15 -1.45
N LYS A 92 2.34 4.62 -2.61
CA LYS A 92 2.60 5.99 -3.11
C LYS A 92 2.15 7.05 -2.11
N MET A 93 0.92 6.93 -1.60
CA MET A 93 0.33 7.86 -0.64
C MET A 93 1.16 7.93 0.64
N VAL A 94 1.58 6.78 1.17
CA VAL A 94 2.44 6.67 2.36
C VAL A 94 3.83 7.23 2.07
N SER A 95 4.39 6.93 0.89
CA SER A 95 5.71 7.41 0.46
C SER A 95 5.73 8.94 0.34
N GLN A 96 4.69 9.52 -0.26
CA GLN A 96 4.54 10.97 -0.37
C GLN A 96 4.48 11.64 1.00
N ALA A 97 3.74 11.04 1.94
CA ALA A 97 3.57 11.62 3.28
C ALA A 97 4.83 11.54 4.14
N LEU A 98 5.62 10.47 4.02
CA LEU A 98 6.79 10.23 4.86
C LEU A 98 8.10 10.80 4.29
N PHE A 99 8.24 10.78 2.97
CA PHE A 99 9.51 11.05 2.28
C PHE A 99 9.41 12.17 1.24
N GLU A 100 8.25 12.82 1.13
CA GLU A 100 7.96 13.88 0.14
C GLU A 100 8.17 13.42 -1.32
N LYS A 101 8.14 12.11 -1.55
CA LYS A 101 8.37 11.47 -2.86
C LYS A 101 7.48 10.23 -3.01
N GLU A 102 6.70 10.16 -4.08
CA GLU A 102 5.74 9.07 -4.31
C GLU A 102 6.39 7.70 -4.62
N THR A 103 7.65 7.68 -5.05
CA THR A 103 8.29 6.49 -5.66
C THR A 103 9.34 5.81 -4.78
N SER A 104 9.47 6.23 -3.53
CA SER A 104 10.48 5.70 -2.60
C SER A 104 10.15 4.30 -2.09
N LEU A 105 8.88 3.90 -2.10
CA LEU A 105 8.43 2.60 -1.59
C LEU A 105 8.09 1.60 -2.71
N ASP A 106 8.68 0.41 -2.61
CA ASP A 106 8.27 -0.77 -3.39
C ASP A 106 7.61 -1.81 -2.50
N ILE A 107 6.62 -2.52 -3.05
CA ILE A 107 5.95 -3.62 -2.34
C ILE A 107 6.95 -4.76 -2.17
N LEU A 108 7.23 -5.11 -0.92
CA LEU A 108 8.07 -6.26 -0.58
C LEU A 108 7.24 -7.54 -0.48
N SER A 109 6.20 -7.50 0.36
CA SER A 109 5.32 -8.65 0.62
C SER A 109 4.06 -8.20 1.35
N PHE A 110 3.12 -9.11 1.54
CA PHE A 110 1.91 -8.85 2.31
C PHE A 110 1.48 -10.07 3.14
N THR A 111 0.64 -9.83 4.13
CA THR A 111 -0.10 -10.89 4.83
C THR A 111 -1.46 -10.35 5.23
N ARG A 112 -2.47 -11.21 5.14
CA ARG A 112 -3.83 -10.88 5.54
C ARG A 112 -4.19 -11.61 6.84
N VAL A 113 -4.79 -10.88 7.77
CA VAL A 113 -5.35 -11.42 9.02
C VAL A 113 -6.75 -10.88 9.18
N ASN A 114 -7.76 -11.75 9.05
CA ASN A 114 -9.18 -11.38 9.07
C ASN A 114 -9.52 -10.31 8.02
N ASP A 115 -9.98 -9.14 8.47
CA ASP A 115 -10.37 -7.98 7.67
C ASP A 115 -9.24 -6.95 7.50
N ARG A 116 -8.00 -7.32 7.83
CA ARG A 116 -6.83 -6.45 7.82
C ARG A 116 -5.72 -7.00 6.95
N GLU A 117 -5.10 -6.09 6.21
CA GLU A 117 -3.93 -6.35 5.40
C GLU A 117 -2.72 -5.64 6.00
N PHE A 118 -1.62 -6.37 6.04
CA PHE A 118 -0.31 -5.93 6.44
C PHE A 118 0.55 -5.94 5.18
N VAL A 119 0.82 -4.77 4.63
CA VAL A 119 1.62 -4.62 3.41
C VAL A 119 2.98 -4.08 3.79
N GLY A 120 4.02 -4.86 3.52
CA GLY A 120 5.41 -4.47 3.72
C GLY A 120 5.95 -3.76 2.48
N PHE A 121 6.64 -2.67 2.72
CA PHE A 121 7.34 -1.91 1.70
C PHE A 121 8.82 -1.80 2.03
N GLU A 122 9.65 -1.91 1.00
CA GLU A 122 11.07 -1.55 1.05
C GLU A 122 11.22 -0.09 0.61
N ASN A 123 11.98 0.69 1.39
CA ASN A 123 12.39 2.02 0.97
C ASN A 123 13.64 1.91 0.10
N LYS A 124 13.60 2.45 -1.12
CA LYS A 124 14.75 2.44 -2.06
C LYS A 124 15.71 3.59 -1.84
N ASP A 125 15.24 4.67 -1.22
CA ASP A 125 15.98 5.93 -1.09
C ASP A 125 16.61 6.10 0.30
N PHE A 126 16.58 5.07 1.15
CA PHE A 126 17.08 5.18 2.51
C PHE A 126 18.59 5.47 2.57
N HIS A 127 18.97 6.33 3.50
CA HIS A 127 20.36 6.60 3.79
C HIS A 127 20.92 5.44 4.61
N LYS A 128 21.88 4.70 4.03
CA LYS A 128 22.68 3.73 4.78
C LYS A 128 23.56 4.48 5.77
N ASP A 129 23.11 4.53 7.01
CA ASP A 129 23.93 5.00 8.10
C ASP A 129 25.08 4.00 8.31
N ASN A 130 26.33 4.46 8.22
CA ASN A 130 27.54 3.62 8.28
C ASN A 130 27.67 2.82 9.60
N SER A 131 26.84 3.15 10.59
CA SER A 131 26.87 2.63 11.95
C SER A 131 25.81 1.57 12.26
N SER A 132 24.82 1.36 11.38
CA SER A 132 23.76 0.37 11.62
C SER A 132 23.47 -0.50 10.39
N ASN A 133 23.99 -1.73 10.39
CA ASN A 133 23.50 -2.82 9.53
C ASN A 133 22.10 -3.33 9.94
N GLY A 134 21.33 -2.53 10.69
CA GLY A 134 20.04 -2.89 11.26
C GLY A 134 18.88 -2.44 10.39
N ILE A 135 17.85 -3.27 10.30
CA ILE A 135 16.56 -2.87 9.73
C ILE A 135 15.92 -1.80 10.64
N LYS A 136 15.57 -0.64 10.08
CA LYS A 136 14.76 0.38 10.74
C LYS A 136 13.37 0.36 10.13
N VAL A 137 12.40 -0.03 10.94
CA VAL A 137 11.05 -0.33 10.48
C VAL A 137 10.06 0.56 11.22
N ILE A 138 9.13 1.14 10.47
CA ILE A 138 7.98 1.85 11.04
C ILE A 138 6.68 1.14 10.67
N GLU A 139 5.72 1.21 11.59
CA GLU A 139 4.34 0.80 11.34
C GLU A 139 3.50 2.02 10.98
N VAL A 140 2.73 1.91 9.92
CA VAL A 140 1.84 2.95 9.44
C VAL A 140 0.40 2.46 9.51
N ASN A 141 -0.50 3.32 9.97
CA ASN A 141 -1.93 3.08 10.03
C ASN A 141 -2.67 4.27 9.42
N LEU A 142 -3.82 3.99 8.81
CA LEU A 142 -4.74 5.04 8.39
C LEU A 142 -5.77 5.27 9.49
N LYS A 143 -5.98 6.53 9.86
CA LYS A 143 -7.18 6.91 10.61
C LYS A 143 -8.40 6.80 9.70
N ARG A 144 -9.59 6.90 10.29
CA ARG A 144 -10.84 6.85 9.53
C ARG A 144 -10.87 8.05 8.56
N PRO A 145 -10.92 7.84 7.24
CA PRO A 145 -11.04 8.94 6.30
C PRO A 145 -12.42 9.59 6.41
N HIS A 146 -12.46 10.91 6.31
CA HIS A 146 -13.68 11.71 6.30
C HIS A 146 -13.85 12.37 4.92
N PRO A 147 -15.07 12.48 4.37
CA PRO A 147 -15.27 13.13 3.09
C PRO A 147 -14.74 14.57 3.10
N ASN A 148 -14.00 14.97 2.06
CA ASN A 148 -13.41 16.30 1.92
C ASN A 148 -12.39 16.70 3.00
N GLU A 149 -11.90 15.75 3.80
CA GLU A 149 -10.80 15.96 4.73
C GLU A 149 -9.56 15.20 4.25
N PRO A 150 -8.35 15.69 4.57
CA PRO A 150 -7.12 14.97 4.28
C PRO A 150 -7.13 13.57 4.89
N VAL A 151 -6.55 12.60 4.18
CA VAL A 151 -6.29 11.27 4.73
C VAL A 151 -5.24 11.40 5.83
N GLU A 152 -5.63 11.13 7.07
CA GLU A 152 -4.70 11.16 8.20
C GLU A 152 -3.92 9.83 8.30
N ILE A 153 -2.60 9.92 8.11
CA ILE A 153 -1.65 8.81 8.26
C ILE A 153 -0.98 8.90 9.61
N PHE A 154 -1.10 7.86 10.42
CA PHE A 154 -0.41 7.74 11.69
C PHE A 154 0.75 6.77 11.59
N TRP A 155 1.92 7.13 12.12
CA TRP A 155 3.10 6.28 12.13
C TRP A 155 3.73 6.17 13.52
N ARG A 156 4.50 5.10 13.71
CA ARG A 156 5.37 4.89 14.88
C ARG A 156 6.47 3.88 14.57
N PRO A 157 7.54 3.79 15.38
CA PRO A 157 8.48 2.67 15.32
C PRO A 157 7.75 1.32 15.40
N ALA A 158 8.17 0.36 14.58
CA ALA A 158 7.50 -0.93 14.52
C ALA A 158 7.72 -1.75 15.79
N ARG A 159 6.66 -2.42 16.23
CA ARG A 159 6.68 -3.39 17.33
C ARG A 159 7.47 -4.63 16.91
N GLY A 160 8.07 -5.30 17.88
CA GLY A 160 8.92 -6.48 17.64
C GLY A 160 8.26 -7.57 16.78
N ILE A 161 6.94 -7.79 16.93
CA ILE A 161 6.22 -8.77 16.11
C ILE A 161 6.16 -8.40 14.62
N ILE A 162 6.04 -7.10 14.30
CA ILE A 162 6.05 -6.61 12.93
C ILE A 162 7.45 -6.70 12.33
N VAL A 163 8.47 -6.32 13.11
CA VAL A 163 9.89 -6.47 12.72
C VAL A 163 10.22 -7.94 12.44
N GLN A 164 9.72 -8.87 13.27
CA GLN A 164 9.92 -10.30 13.08
C GLN A 164 9.25 -10.80 11.80
N ARG A 165 7.99 -10.42 11.55
CA ARG A 165 7.28 -10.81 10.32
C ARG A 165 7.98 -10.29 9.07
N LEU A 166 8.47 -9.05 9.12
CA LEU A 166 9.26 -8.48 8.01
C LEU A 166 10.53 -9.28 7.74
N ARG A 167 11.24 -9.75 8.78
CA ARG A 167 12.42 -10.60 8.61
C ARG A 167 12.10 -11.93 7.92
N GLU A 168 10.95 -12.52 8.21
CA GLU A 168 10.48 -13.73 7.52
C GLU A 168 10.27 -13.45 6.04
N TRP A 169 9.59 -12.36 5.68
CA TRP A 169 9.43 -11.96 4.27
C TRP A 169 10.76 -11.75 3.56
N LEU A 170 11.74 -11.13 4.22
CA LEU A 170 13.09 -10.94 3.66
C LEU A 170 13.83 -12.28 3.45
N GLN A 171 13.58 -13.28 4.29
CA GLN A 171 14.13 -14.63 4.11
C GLN A 171 13.44 -15.40 2.99
N GLU A 172 12.12 -15.27 2.86
CA GLU A 172 11.33 -15.87 1.77
C GLU A 172 11.68 -15.26 0.40
N ALA A 173 11.95 -13.96 0.36
CA ALA A 173 12.35 -13.25 -0.84
C ALA A 173 13.82 -13.48 -1.24
N ALA A 174 14.67 -13.92 -0.30
CA ALA A 174 16.05 -14.24 -0.61
C ALA A 174 16.11 -15.49 -1.50
N PRO A 175 16.91 -15.49 -2.59
CA PRO A 175 17.08 -16.69 -3.40
C PRO A 175 17.58 -17.82 -2.50
N ALA A 176 16.91 -18.99 -2.56
CA ALA A 176 17.29 -20.17 -1.80
C ALA A 176 18.80 -20.36 -1.92
N ARG A 177 19.55 -20.13 -0.83
CA ARG A 177 20.99 -20.36 -0.79
C ARG A 177 21.19 -21.79 -1.26
N ALA A 178 21.79 -21.96 -2.45
CA ALA A 178 22.17 -23.27 -2.95
C ALA A 178 22.97 -23.97 -1.84
N PRO A 179 22.70 -25.25 -1.54
CA PRO A 179 23.51 -25.98 -0.59
C PRO A 179 24.97 -25.93 -1.09
N ALA A 180 25.88 -25.52 -0.20
CA ALA A 180 27.30 -25.53 -0.50
C ALA A 180 27.75 -26.95 -0.88
N PRO A 181 28.67 -27.10 -1.84
CA PRO A 181 29.19 -28.41 -2.25
C PRO A 181 29.92 -29.13 -1.12
#